data_AF-A0A0A8EJ10-F1
#
_entry.id   AF-A0A0A8EJ10-F1
#
_cell.length_a   1.000
_cell.length_b   1.000
_cell.length_c   1.000
_cell.angle_alpha   90.00
_cell.angle_beta   90.00
_cell.angle_gamma   90.00
#
_symmetry.space_group_name_H-M   'P 1'
#
loop_
_entity.id
_entity.type
_entity.pdbx_description
1 polymer ?
#
loop_
_entity_poly.entity_id
_entity_poly.type
_entity_poly.pdbx_seq_one_letter_code
_entity_poly.pdbx_strand_id
1 'polypeptide(L)'
;MKYQLGDEVQIKPGHDGPGRAHYFDYVGTITHIGSGPFPYGVKFPNSSLSLKFGEHELAFADEELEADDNGKPLTRAQEIMRSAVRGEAKQPAEDVVNHPSHYTCFSNGSEVVDIVEHLTFNAGNAVKYLARAGRKTEDPRTDLLKAHFYVRREIARLGIDH
;
A
#
# COMPACT_ATOMS: atom_id res chain seq x y z
N MET A 1 -4.78 13.15 14.06
CA MET A 1 -4.72 11.75 14.53
C MET A 1 -6.15 11.32 14.80
N LYS A 2 -6.63 10.28 14.11
CA LYS A 2 -8.02 9.81 14.20
C LYS A 2 -8.29 8.97 15.45
N TYR A 3 -7.37 8.08 15.81
CA TYR A 3 -7.49 7.14 16.94
C TYR A 3 -6.62 7.51 18.15
N GLN A 4 -7.01 7.03 19.33
CA GLN A 4 -6.36 7.19 20.62
C GLN A 4 -6.02 5.84 21.26
N LEU A 5 -5.15 5.85 22.28
CA LEU A 5 -4.84 4.64 23.06
C LEU A 5 -6.09 4.14 23.78
N GLY A 6 -6.37 2.85 23.66
CA GLY A 6 -7.55 2.21 24.25
C GLY A 6 -8.76 2.14 23.32
N ASP A 7 -8.73 2.81 22.17
CA ASP A 7 -9.82 2.72 21.19
C ASP A 7 -9.96 1.27 20.69
N GLU A 8 -11.21 0.81 20.58
CA GLU A 8 -11.56 -0.46 19.97
C GLU A 8 -11.76 -0.29 18.47
N VAL A 9 -11.07 -1.11 17.69
CA VAL A 9 -11.01 -1.02 16.24
C VAL A 9 -11.19 -2.39 15.59
N GLN A 10 -11.73 -2.38 14.39
CA GLN A 10 -11.80 -3.54 13.50
C GLN A 10 -10.99 -3.27 12.22
N ILE A 11 -10.54 -4.33 11.56
CA ILE A 11 -9.75 -4.22 10.32
C ILE A 11 -10.69 -4.13 9.12
N LYS A 12 -10.45 -3.14 8.25
CA LYS A 12 -11.16 -3.02 6.97
C LYS A 12 -10.71 -4.11 5.99
N PRO A 13 -11.63 -4.83 5.33
CA PRO A 13 -11.29 -5.89 4.38
C PRO A 13 -10.48 -5.41 3.17
N GLY A 14 -9.54 -6.25 2.71
CA GLY A 14 -8.84 -6.06 1.45
C GLY A 14 -7.67 -5.08 1.52
N HIS A 15 -7.15 -4.83 2.72
CA HIS A 15 -6.06 -3.89 2.97
C HIS A 15 -4.74 -4.53 3.41
N ASP A 16 -4.73 -5.85 3.52
CA ASP A 16 -3.70 -6.64 4.16
C ASP A 16 -3.10 -7.66 3.21
N GLY A 17 -1.77 -7.76 3.26
CA GLY A 17 -1.03 -8.83 2.60
C GLY A 17 -1.47 -10.21 3.11
N PRO A 18 -1.18 -11.28 2.34
CA PRO A 18 -1.55 -12.65 2.69
C PRO A 18 -1.01 -13.01 4.09
N GLY A 19 -1.89 -13.12 5.08
CA GLY A 19 -1.55 -13.49 6.46
C GLY A 19 -2.31 -12.77 7.57
N ARG A 20 -3.02 -11.67 7.29
CA ARG A 20 -3.79 -10.93 8.32
C ARG A 20 -5.31 -11.10 8.23
N ALA A 21 -5.81 -11.82 7.22
CA ALA A 21 -7.24 -12.09 7.05
C ALA A 21 -7.91 -12.79 8.25
N HIS A 22 -7.12 -13.47 9.09
CA HIS A 22 -7.61 -14.11 10.32
C HIS A 22 -8.06 -13.12 11.41
N TYR A 23 -7.78 -11.82 11.24
CA TYR A 23 -8.11 -10.79 12.23
C TYR A 23 -9.34 -9.95 11.85
N PHE A 24 -9.95 -10.15 10.67
CA PHE A 24 -11.14 -9.37 10.25
C PHE A 24 -12.34 -9.52 11.18
N ASP A 25 -12.52 -10.71 11.75
CA ASP A 25 -13.66 -11.00 12.63
C ASP A 25 -13.39 -10.62 14.09
N TYR A 26 -12.25 -9.98 14.38
CA TYR A 26 -11.83 -9.64 15.73
C TYR A 26 -11.77 -8.13 15.93
N VAL A 27 -12.32 -7.69 17.05
CA VAL A 27 -12.08 -6.36 17.59
C VAL A 27 -10.73 -6.36 18.29
N GLY A 28 -9.88 -5.41 17.94
CA GLY A 28 -8.59 -5.16 18.58
C GLY A 28 -8.58 -3.83 19.31
N THR A 29 -7.61 -3.66 20.21
CA THR A 29 -7.43 -2.41 20.98
C THR A 29 -6.16 -1.70 20.54
N ILE A 30 -6.23 -0.38 20.36
CA ILE A 30 -5.05 0.46 20.08
C ILE A 30 -4.17 0.52 21.35
N THR A 31 -2.95 -0.03 21.26
CA THR A 31 -1.99 -0.10 22.38
C THR A 31 -0.75 0.74 22.16
N HIS A 32 -0.49 1.20 20.94
CA HIS A 32 0.64 2.04 20.60
C HIS A 32 0.28 3.02 19.48
N ILE A 33 0.82 4.24 19.58
CA ILE A 33 0.75 5.20 18.48
C ILE A 33 2.15 5.77 18.23
N GLY A 34 2.65 5.56 17.01
CA GLY A 34 3.98 5.98 16.58
C GLY A 34 3.94 6.90 15.36
N SER A 35 5.09 7.02 14.69
CA SER A 35 5.24 7.72 13.42
C SER A 35 5.47 6.73 12.27
N GLY A 36 5.26 7.18 11.04
CA GLY A 36 5.42 6.37 9.82
C GLY A 36 4.09 5.90 9.22
N PRO A 37 4.13 5.06 8.17
CA PRO A 37 2.95 4.68 7.38
C PRO A 37 1.94 3.80 8.14
N PHE A 38 2.40 3.08 9.16
CA PHE A 38 1.59 2.20 10.02
C PHE A 38 1.73 2.60 11.49
N PRO A 39 1.19 3.77 11.90
CA PRO A 39 1.45 4.33 13.22
C PRO A 39 0.68 3.62 14.33
N TYR A 40 -0.39 2.87 14.03
CA TYR A 40 -1.29 2.30 15.03
C TYR A 40 -0.92 0.86 15.35
N GLY A 41 -0.43 0.62 16.57
CA GLY A 41 -0.26 -0.74 17.10
C GLY A 41 -1.59 -1.24 17.70
N VAL A 42 -2.12 -2.33 17.17
CA VAL A 42 -3.36 -2.96 17.61
C VAL A 42 -3.07 -4.34 18.20
N LYS A 43 -3.63 -4.61 19.38
CA LYS A 43 -3.58 -5.92 20.03
C LYS A 43 -4.94 -6.61 19.91
N PHE A 44 -4.94 -7.84 19.40
CA PHE A 44 -6.14 -8.66 19.29
C PHE A 44 -6.24 -9.68 20.44
N PRO A 45 -7.45 -10.05 20.88
CA PRO A 45 -7.66 -11.01 21.98
C PRO A 45 -7.05 -12.39 21.70
N ASN A 46 -7.03 -12.81 20.43
CA ASN A 46 -6.53 -14.10 19.98
C ASN A 46 -5.04 -14.07 19.58
N SER A 47 -4.33 -12.96 19.83
CA SER A 47 -2.93 -12.79 19.45
C SER A 47 -2.08 -12.31 20.61
N SER A 48 -0.91 -12.94 20.76
CA SER A 48 0.14 -12.45 21.67
C SER A 48 0.91 -11.26 21.08
N LEU A 49 0.78 -11.02 19.77
CA LEU A 49 1.48 -9.97 19.05
C LEU A 49 0.60 -8.71 18.90
N SER A 50 1.24 -7.54 19.00
CA SER A 50 0.65 -6.28 18.53
C SER A 50 1.06 -6.05 17.09
N LEU A 51 0.08 -5.89 16.20
CA LEU A 51 0.29 -5.66 14.77
C LEU A 51 0.16 -4.16 14.47
N LYS A 52 0.86 -3.67 13.44
CA LYS A 52 0.84 -2.26 13.05
C LYS A 52 -0.05 -2.04 11.81
N PHE A 53 -0.85 -0.99 11.87
CA PHE A 53 -1.84 -0.61 10.87
C PHE A 53 -1.79 0.89 10.54
N GLY A 54 -2.16 1.22 9.31
CA GLY A 54 -2.42 2.56 8.83
C GLY A 54 -3.83 3.00 9.19
N GLU A 55 -4.09 4.32 9.17
CA GLU A 55 -5.42 4.87 9.43
C GLU A 55 -6.50 4.30 8.49
N HIS A 56 -6.10 4.03 7.24
CA HIS A 56 -6.99 3.55 6.19
C HIS A 56 -7.33 2.05 6.28
N GLU A 57 -6.64 1.29 7.15
CA GLU A 57 -6.87 -0.14 7.36
C GLU A 57 -7.80 -0.40 8.57
N LEU A 58 -8.14 0.64 9.33
CA LEU A 58 -8.92 0.53 10.56
C LEU A 58 -10.27 1.25 10.44
N ALA A 59 -11.24 0.72 11.16
CA ALA A 59 -12.52 1.36 11.47
C ALA A 59 -12.76 1.26 12.98
N PHE A 60 -13.59 2.13 13.55
CA PHE A 60 -14.01 1.92 14.94
C PHE A 60 -14.83 0.62 15.03
N ALA A 61 -14.79 -0.06 16.18
CA ALA A 61 -15.48 -1.34 16.35
C ALA A 61 -17.01 -1.24 16.21
N ASP A 62 -17.59 -0.07 16.47
CA ASP A 62 -19.00 0.26 16.32
C ASP A 62 -19.36 0.81 14.92
N GLU A 63 -18.37 1.04 14.05
CA GLU A 63 -18.57 1.53 12.69
C GLU A 63 -19.10 0.40 11.80
N GLU A 64 -20.33 0.52 11.31
CA GLU A 64 -20.92 -0.46 10.40
C GLU A 64 -20.29 -0.29 9.00
N LEU A 65 -19.50 -1.28 8.58
CA LEU A 65 -18.84 -1.26 7.27
C LEU A 65 -19.85 -1.53 6.16
N GLU A 66 -19.77 -0.78 5.06
CA GLU A 66 -20.59 -1.09 3.89
C GLU A 66 -20.29 -2.50 3.40
N ALA A 67 -21.34 -3.23 3.03
CA ALA A 67 -21.26 -4.60 2.54
C ALA A 67 -21.71 -4.74 1.09
N ASP A 68 -21.20 -5.77 0.42
CA ASP A 68 -21.71 -6.24 -0.86
C ASP A 68 -23.09 -6.88 -0.72
N ASP A 69 -23.67 -7.25 -1.85
CA ASP A 69 -25.02 -7.80 -1.90
C ASP A 69 -25.13 -9.19 -1.22
N ASN A 70 -23.99 -9.79 -0.84
CA ASN A 70 -23.92 -11.03 -0.08
C ASN A 70 -23.65 -10.79 1.41
N GLY A 71 -23.66 -9.53 1.87
CA GLY A 71 -23.40 -9.17 3.26
C GLY A 71 -21.92 -9.20 3.65
N LYS A 72 -21.00 -9.28 2.68
CA LYS A 72 -19.56 -9.23 2.96
C LYS A 72 -19.08 -7.79 2.93
N PRO A 73 -18.35 -7.29 3.95
CA PRO A 73 -17.85 -5.93 3.95
C PRO A 73 -16.97 -5.64 2.71
N LEU A 74 -17.20 -4.47 2.10
CA LEU A 74 -16.59 -4.06 0.85
C LEU A 74 -15.09 -3.89 1.00
N THR A 75 -14.35 -4.28 -0.02
CA THR A 75 -12.94 -3.91 -0.15
C THR A 75 -12.82 -2.42 -0.53
N ARG A 76 -11.67 -1.80 -0.27
CA ARG A 76 -11.43 -0.40 -0.68
C ARG A 76 -11.64 -0.15 -2.17
N ALA A 77 -11.27 -1.10 -3.03
CA ALA A 77 -11.52 -0.98 -4.47
C ALA A 77 -13.02 -0.92 -4.78
N GLN A 78 -13.82 -1.73 -4.08
CA GLN A 78 -15.27 -1.74 -4.22
C GLN A 78 -15.91 -0.50 -3.59
N GLU A 79 -15.43 -0.01 -2.44
CA GLU A 79 -15.85 1.26 -1.84
C GLU A 79 -15.59 2.44 -2.79
N ILE A 80 -14.38 2.53 -3.38
CA ILE A 80 -14.03 3.59 -4.34
C ILE A 80 -14.95 3.51 -5.56
N MET A 81 -15.16 2.31 -6.12
CA MET A 81 -16.01 2.13 -7.29
C MET A 81 -17.47 2.47 -6.98
N ARG A 82 -17.98 2.08 -5.81
CA ARG A 82 -19.36 2.36 -5.39
C ARG A 82 -19.57 3.85 -5.08
N SER A 83 -18.61 4.50 -4.43
CA SER A 83 -18.60 5.96 -4.22
C SER A 83 -18.50 6.75 -5.53
N ALA A 84 -17.76 6.25 -6.52
CA ALA A 84 -17.70 6.83 -7.86
C ALA A 84 -19.05 6.73 -8.59
N VAL A 85 -19.76 5.60 -8.45
CA VAL A 85 -21.11 5.42 -9.00
C VAL A 85 -22.12 6.35 -8.31
N ARG A 86 -22.01 6.56 -6.99
CA ARG A 86 -22.88 7.48 -6.22
C ARG A 86 -22.55 8.96 -6.43
N GLY A 87 -21.46 9.28 -7.13
CA GLY A 87 -21.01 10.67 -7.31
C GLY A 87 -20.41 11.32 -6.05
N GLU A 88 -20.06 10.51 -5.05
CA GLU A 88 -19.56 10.94 -3.73
C GLU A 88 -18.04 10.74 -3.57
N ALA A 89 -17.34 10.39 -4.65
CA ALA A 89 -15.91 10.12 -4.62
C ALA A 89 -15.11 11.36 -4.17
N LYS A 90 -14.83 11.43 -2.86
CA LYS A 90 -13.75 12.26 -2.32
C LYS A 90 -12.46 11.65 -2.87
N GLN A 91 -11.84 12.31 -3.84
CA GLN A 91 -10.53 11.89 -4.34
C GLN A 91 -9.63 11.70 -3.11
N PRO A 92 -9.04 10.51 -2.90
CA PRO A 92 -8.02 10.38 -1.87
C PRO A 92 -6.96 11.41 -2.22
N ALA A 93 -6.63 12.29 -1.27
CA ALA A 93 -5.54 13.23 -1.46
C ALA A 93 -4.31 12.38 -1.82
N GLU A 94 -3.81 12.51 -3.05
CA GLU A 94 -2.64 11.76 -3.49
C GLU A 94 -1.50 12.07 -2.51
N ASP A 95 -1.09 11.07 -1.73
CA ASP A 95 0.17 11.14 -1.02
C ASP A 95 1.29 10.92 -2.03
N VAL A 96 1.58 11.97 -2.79
CA VAL A 96 2.59 12.00 -3.85
C VAL A 96 4.00 11.70 -3.33
N VAL A 97 4.21 11.75 -2.02
CA VAL A 97 5.50 11.47 -1.37
C VAL A 97 5.62 10.01 -1.01
N ASN A 98 4.66 9.47 -0.25
CA ASN A 98 4.75 8.11 0.28
C ASN A 98 4.14 7.06 -0.65
N HIS A 99 3.13 7.42 -1.45
CA HIS A 99 2.39 6.49 -2.32
C HIS A 99 2.17 7.09 -3.71
N PRO A 100 3.25 7.36 -4.49
CA PRO A 100 3.11 8.00 -5.78
C PRO A 100 2.33 7.08 -6.72
N SER A 101 1.23 7.58 -7.29
CA SER A 101 0.29 6.82 -8.13
C SER A 101 0.95 6.06 -9.31
N HIS A 102 2.09 6.54 -9.77
CA HIS A 102 2.88 5.92 -10.85
C HIS A 102 3.76 4.74 -10.39
N TYR A 103 3.76 4.38 -9.10
CA TYR A 103 4.48 3.24 -8.51
C TYR A 103 3.61 2.26 -7.73
N THR A 104 2.30 2.51 -7.59
CA THR A 104 1.38 1.74 -6.73
C THR A 104 0.49 0.74 -7.49
N CYS A 105 0.78 0.45 -8.77
CA CYS A 105 -0.04 -0.42 -9.62
C CYS A 105 0.54 -1.85 -9.79
N PHE A 106 1.13 -2.43 -8.75
CA PHE A 106 1.59 -3.82 -8.78
C PHE A 106 0.62 -4.72 -8.01
N SER A 107 0.58 -6.00 -8.39
CA SER A 107 -0.32 -7.00 -7.80
C SER A 107 -0.20 -7.01 -6.27
N ASN A 108 -1.34 -7.14 -5.58
CA ASN A 108 -1.42 -7.28 -4.12
C ASN A 108 -0.93 -6.07 -3.29
N GLY A 109 -0.94 -4.86 -3.87
CA GLY A 109 -0.55 -3.64 -3.14
C GLY A 109 0.95 -3.52 -2.89
N SER A 110 1.77 -4.37 -3.53
CA SER A 110 3.22 -4.24 -3.48
C SER A 110 3.67 -2.93 -4.14
N GLU A 111 4.66 -2.30 -3.56
CA GLU A 111 5.24 -1.07 -4.08
C GLU A 111 6.59 -1.35 -4.74
N VAL A 112 6.97 -0.48 -5.68
CA VAL A 112 8.31 -0.56 -6.29
C VAL A 112 9.41 -0.46 -5.24
N VAL A 113 9.17 0.30 -4.16
CA VAL A 113 10.13 0.48 -3.05
C VAL A 113 10.50 -0.85 -2.39
N ASP A 114 9.51 -1.73 -2.17
CA ASP A 114 9.70 -3.06 -1.57
C ASP A 114 10.70 -3.92 -2.35
N ILE A 115 10.83 -3.69 -3.66
CA ILE A 115 11.77 -4.41 -4.52
C ILE A 115 13.10 -3.66 -4.58
N VAL A 116 13.08 -2.36 -4.82
CA VAL A 116 14.31 -1.61 -5.13
C VAL A 116 15.23 -1.40 -3.93
N GLU A 117 14.71 -1.48 -2.70
CA GLU A 117 15.52 -1.44 -1.47
C GLU A 117 16.52 -2.61 -1.37
N HIS A 118 16.22 -3.73 -2.03
CA HIS A 118 17.07 -4.92 -2.04
C HIS A 118 18.01 -5.00 -3.25
N LEU A 119 18.08 -3.94 -4.06
CA LEU A 119 18.87 -3.88 -5.28
C LEU A 119 20.07 -2.95 -5.14
N THR A 120 21.06 -3.12 -6.00
CA THR A 120 22.15 -2.13 -6.13
C THR A 120 21.58 -0.80 -6.62
N PHE A 121 22.31 0.30 -6.39
CA PHE A 121 21.87 1.63 -6.83
C PHE A 121 21.47 1.67 -8.31
N ASN A 122 22.25 1.04 -9.20
CA ASN A 122 21.92 1.03 -10.62
C ASN A 122 20.71 0.13 -10.90
N ALA A 123 20.66 -1.08 -10.35
CA ALA A 123 19.56 -2.02 -10.57
C ALA A 123 18.22 -1.46 -10.04
N GLY A 124 18.21 -0.87 -8.84
CA GLY A 124 17.04 -0.23 -8.26
C GLY A 124 16.53 0.94 -9.10
N ASN A 125 17.43 1.79 -9.62
CA ASN A 125 17.04 2.85 -10.54
C ASN A 125 16.49 2.29 -11.87
N ALA A 126 17.08 1.23 -12.42
CA ALA A 126 16.57 0.60 -13.64
C ALA A 126 15.15 0.07 -13.44
N VAL A 127 14.89 -0.69 -12.37
CA VAL A 127 13.55 -1.20 -12.02
C VAL A 127 12.57 -0.06 -11.80
N LYS A 128 12.96 1.00 -11.09
CA LYS A 128 12.14 2.21 -10.91
C LYS A 128 11.69 2.82 -12.24
N TYR A 129 12.59 3.01 -13.19
CA TYR A 129 12.22 3.60 -14.48
C TYR A 129 11.39 2.64 -15.35
N LEU A 130 11.66 1.33 -15.30
CA LEU A 130 10.81 0.32 -15.96
C LEU A 130 9.39 0.32 -15.41
N ALA A 131 9.26 0.37 -14.08
CA ALA A 131 7.98 0.45 -13.39
C ALA A 131 7.19 1.73 -13.73
N ARG A 132 7.88 2.82 -14.03
CA ARG A 132 7.29 4.14 -14.31
C ARG A 132 6.90 4.38 -15.77
N ALA A 133 7.55 3.68 -16.70
CA ALA A 133 7.38 3.88 -18.13
C ALA A 133 5.91 3.74 -18.54
N GLY A 134 5.36 4.76 -19.22
CA GLY A 134 3.96 4.80 -19.64
C GLY A 134 2.96 5.12 -18.51
N ARG A 135 3.41 5.26 -17.25
CA ARG A 135 2.55 5.56 -16.09
C ARG A 135 2.65 6.99 -15.62
N LYS A 136 3.85 7.58 -15.66
CA LYS A 136 4.04 9.01 -15.33
C LYS A 136 3.76 9.93 -16.52
N THR A 137 4.09 9.46 -17.73
CA THR A 137 3.86 10.14 -19.00
C THR A 137 3.41 9.09 -20.01
N GLU A 138 2.51 9.44 -20.93
CA GLU A 138 2.05 8.52 -21.98
C GLU A 138 3.20 7.99 -22.84
N ASP A 139 4.20 8.82 -23.13
CA ASP A 139 5.42 8.39 -23.84
C ASP A 139 6.37 7.65 -22.88
N PRO A 140 6.62 6.34 -23.08
CA PRO A 140 7.52 5.56 -22.23
C PRO A 140 9.01 5.75 -22.58
N ARG A 141 9.35 6.33 -23.74
CA ARG A 141 10.71 6.29 -24.30
C ARG A 141 11.76 6.85 -23.34
N THR A 142 11.45 7.97 -22.69
CA THR A 142 12.39 8.63 -21.78
C THR A 142 12.71 7.74 -20.57
N ASP A 143 11.72 7.05 -20.03
CA ASP A 143 11.92 6.15 -18.88
C ASP A 143 12.63 4.86 -19.32
N LEU A 144 12.32 4.32 -20.51
CA LEU A 144 13.07 3.19 -21.07
C LEU A 144 14.55 3.53 -21.33
N LEU A 145 14.84 4.72 -21.87
CA LEU A 145 16.22 5.18 -22.07
C LEU A 145 16.98 5.36 -20.75
N LYS A 146 16.30 5.86 -19.71
CA LYS A 146 16.88 5.94 -18.35
C LYS A 146 17.14 4.56 -17.76
N ALA A 147 16.19 3.63 -17.89
CA ALA A 147 16.39 2.26 -17.45
C ALA A 147 17.61 1.63 -18.12
N HIS A 148 17.71 1.75 -19.46
CA HIS A 148 18.86 1.30 -20.24
C HIS A 148 20.18 1.93 -19.77
N PHE A 149 20.20 3.24 -19.49
CA PHE A 149 21.38 3.91 -18.95
C PHE A 149 21.87 3.27 -17.64
N TYR A 150 20.96 2.96 -16.71
CA TYR A 150 21.34 2.34 -15.43
C TYR A 150 21.75 0.87 -15.60
N VAL A 151 21.10 0.11 -16.47
CA VAL A 151 21.50 -1.28 -16.78
C VAL A 151 22.93 -1.33 -17.31
N ARG A 152 23.29 -0.45 -18.26
CA ARG A 152 24.66 -0.36 -18.79
C ARG A 152 25.70 -0.07 -17.72
N ARG A 153 25.36 0.77 -16.74
CA ARG A 153 26.25 1.06 -15.61
C ARG A 153 26.39 -0.11 -14.66
N GLU A 154 25.34 -0.90 -14.49
CA GLU A 154 25.39 -2.10 -13.64
C GLU A 154 26.25 -3.20 -14.26
N ILE A 155 26.13 -3.40 -15.57
CA ILE A 155 27.03 -4.24 -16.36
C ILE A 155 28.48 -3.79 -16.17
N ALA A 156 28.76 -2.50 -16.37
CA ALA A 156 30.11 -1.96 -16.23
C ALA A 156 30.66 -2.12 -14.80
N ARG A 157 29.81 -1.96 -13.78
CA ARG A 157 30.17 -2.20 -12.37
C ARG A 157 30.59 -3.64 -12.12
N LEU A 158 29.95 -4.59 -12.81
CA LEU A 158 30.24 -6.03 -12.70
C LEU A 158 31.43 -6.47 -13.57
N GLY A 159 31.98 -5.59 -14.42
CA GLY A 159 33.05 -5.95 -15.36
C GLY A 159 32.59 -6.99 -16.39
N ILE A 160 31.30 -7.01 -16.72
CA ILE A 160 30.79 -7.89 -17.77
C ILE A 160 31.09 -7.23 -19.11
N ASP A 161 32.03 -7.79 -19.86
CA ASP A 161 32.31 -7.38 -21.22
C ASP A 161 31.19 -7.84 -22.17
N HIS A 162 30.87 -7.01 -23.16
CA HIS A 162 29.81 -7.22 -24.16
C HIS A 162 30.37 -7.08 -25.57
#